data_AF-A0A1Y2BPH2-F1
#
_entry.id   AF-A0A1Y2BPH2-F1
#
_cell.length_a   1.000
_cell.length_b   1.000
_cell.length_c   1.000
_cell.angle_alpha   90.00
_cell.angle_beta   90.00
_cell.angle_gamma   90.00
#
_symmetry.space_group_name_H-M   'P 1'
#
loop_
_entity.id
_entity.type
_entity.pdbx_description
1 polymer ?
#
loop_
_entity_poly.entity_id
_entity_poly.type
_entity_poly.pdbx_seq_one_letter_code
_entity_poly.pdbx_strand_id
1 'polypeptide(L)'
;MTSSIEDYFRANVENKLFIKVPEQEDHDLTPATRLLEKRREMLEVENGLNQQKEEFAMKMEALKQRSEELARKETQLKESLLKFDKFLKENDAKRNRAIKKAIDERKTRDQKELEIQDLKKQSVQQSVKKDKSGHAVDTYLTYQKFLESVLETTEEFGEVKDIISRFDTLAATNQELIDRAREAQDRTERDRAMLINSTEEKNNLILNYNNDIAKLQTRLEEAQMRSAKCQLEWDQTLKNATSKTLELGQIKMATNNLFSIVKTHLNSKLAMTSDTVIQLDKIQQFMIDLNSISAELTQGQVGVVGGKNSD
;
A
#
# COMPACT_ATOMS: atom_id res chain seq x y z
N MET A 1 101.87 8.84 55.07
CA MET A 1 103.21 8.68 54.48
C MET A 1 103.60 9.98 53.81
N THR A 2 104.31 10.84 54.53
CA THR A 2 105.25 11.87 54.06
C THR A 2 105.97 12.35 55.31
N SER A 3 106.92 11.54 55.79
CA SER A 3 107.87 11.96 56.84
C SER A 3 108.76 13.02 56.20
N SER A 4 108.66 14.24 56.70
CA SER A 4 109.43 15.38 56.19
C SER A 4 110.90 15.12 56.49
N ILE A 5 111.79 15.49 55.56
CA ILE A 5 113.24 15.52 55.79
C ILE A 5 113.59 16.31 57.06
N GLU A 6 112.74 17.26 57.46
CA GLU A 6 112.83 17.97 58.74
C GLU A 6 112.68 17.07 59.97
N ASP A 7 111.84 16.04 59.94
CA ASP A 7 111.69 15.09 61.05
C ASP A 7 112.94 14.21 61.16
N TYR A 8 113.55 13.85 60.03
CA TYR A 8 114.80 13.10 59.98
C TYR A 8 115.98 13.94 60.51
N PHE A 9 116.08 15.21 60.14
CA PHE A 9 117.12 16.12 60.68
C PHE A 9 116.88 16.47 62.15
N ARG A 10 115.63 16.64 62.59
CA ARG A 10 115.30 16.89 63.99
C ARG A 10 115.67 15.69 64.87
N ALA A 11 115.28 14.48 64.48
CA ALA A 11 115.65 13.27 65.21
C ALA A 11 117.18 13.03 65.21
N ASN A 12 117.89 13.39 64.13
CA ASN A 12 119.34 13.19 64.04
C ASN A 12 120.15 14.27 64.79
N VAL A 13 119.63 15.50 64.89
CA VAL A 13 120.21 16.58 65.69
C VAL A 13 119.92 16.36 67.18
N GLU A 14 118.71 15.89 67.52
CA GLU A 14 118.37 15.44 68.88
C GLU A 14 119.29 14.27 69.30
N ASN A 15 119.54 13.29 68.43
CA ASN A 15 120.48 12.20 68.71
C ASN A 15 121.97 12.63 68.76
N LYS A 16 122.39 13.70 68.07
CA LYS A 16 123.78 14.22 68.12
C LYS A 16 124.04 15.19 69.28
N LEU A 17 122.99 15.77 69.86
CA LEU A 17 123.05 16.60 71.08
C LEU A 17 122.87 15.78 72.36
N PHE A 18 122.72 14.45 72.26
CA PHE A 18 122.90 13.54 73.39
C PHE A 18 124.35 13.57 73.86
N ILE A 19 124.64 14.54 74.73
CA ILE A 19 125.71 14.42 75.71
C ILE A 19 125.39 13.16 76.50
N LYS A 20 126.15 12.10 76.22
CA LYS A 20 126.21 10.90 77.04
C LYS A 20 126.63 11.37 78.43
N VAL A 21 125.66 11.56 79.33
CA VAL A 21 125.93 11.77 80.75
C VAL A 21 126.78 10.57 81.17
N PRO A 22 128.00 10.77 81.68
CA PRO A 22 128.88 9.67 82.05
C PRO A 22 128.15 8.73 83.01
N GLU A 23 128.27 7.42 82.80
CA GLU A 23 127.98 6.42 83.82
C GLU A 23 128.82 6.78 85.05
N GLN A 24 128.17 7.37 86.07
CA GLN A 24 128.80 7.64 87.34
C GLN A 24 129.01 6.30 88.05
N GLU A 25 130.28 5.98 88.22
CA GLU A 25 130.79 4.84 88.97
C GLU A 25 130.02 4.66 90.29
N ASP A 26 129.59 3.43 90.54
CA ASP A 26 129.04 2.94 91.81
C ASP A 26 130.07 3.14 92.94
N HIS A 27 130.10 4.35 93.50
CA HIS A 27 130.63 4.60 94.83
C HIS A 27 129.59 5.35 95.66
N ASP A 28 128.89 4.53 96.44
CA ASP A 28 128.19 4.86 97.67
C ASP A 28 127.02 5.85 97.57
N LEU A 29 126.02 5.49 96.76
CA LEU A 29 124.64 5.91 97.07
C LEU A 29 124.20 5.27 98.39
N THR A 30 123.98 6.11 99.40
CA THR A 30 123.38 5.72 100.68
C THR A 30 121.97 5.13 100.44
N PRO A 31 121.47 4.21 101.28
CA PRO A 31 120.11 3.66 101.16
C PRO A 31 119.01 4.74 101.06
N ALA A 32 119.29 5.95 101.55
CA ALA A 32 118.43 7.13 101.45
C ALA A 32 118.24 7.66 100.01
N THR A 33 119.27 7.66 99.15
CA THR A 33 119.18 8.19 97.77
C THR A 33 118.54 7.18 96.81
N ARG A 34 118.78 5.88 96.98
CA ARG A 34 118.07 4.81 96.25
C ARG A 34 116.58 4.75 96.60
N LEU A 35 116.23 5.04 97.86
CA LEU A 35 114.85 5.20 98.31
C LEU A 35 114.20 6.45 97.69
N LEU A 36 114.96 7.54 97.52
CA LEU A 36 114.48 8.76 96.86
C LEU A 36 114.25 8.53 95.35
N GLU A 37 115.13 7.81 94.66
CA GLU A 37 114.91 7.41 93.26
C GLU A 37 113.74 6.46 93.10
N LYS A 38 113.62 5.42 93.94
CA LYS A 38 112.44 4.53 93.92
C LYS A 38 111.15 5.27 94.29
N ARG A 39 111.20 6.28 95.16
CA ARG A 39 110.06 7.19 95.43
C ARG A 39 109.74 8.06 94.21
N ARG A 40 110.76 8.56 93.50
CA ARG A 40 110.58 9.35 92.28
C ARG A 40 109.99 8.50 91.15
N GLU A 41 110.50 7.28 90.92
CA GLU A 41 109.92 6.32 89.96
C GLU A 41 108.49 5.95 90.33
N MET A 42 108.21 5.70 91.62
CA MET A 42 106.86 5.41 92.10
C MET A 42 105.93 6.61 91.88
N LEU A 43 106.40 7.84 92.12
CA LEU A 43 105.66 9.07 91.84
C LEU A 43 105.46 9.29 90.33
N GLU A 44 106.44 8.97 89.48
CA GLU A 44 106.30 9.07 88.02
C GLU A 44 105.28 8.04 87.48
N VAL A 45 105.31 6.79 87.98
CA VAL A 45 104.32 5.76 87.63
C VAL A 45 102.94 6.09 88.20
N GLU A 46 102.87 6.62 89.43
CA GLU A 46 101.62 7.05 90.05
C GLU A 46 101.03 8.25 89.29
N ASN A 47 101.85 9.24 88.91
CA ASN A 47 101.43 10.35 88.06
C ASN A 47 100.98 9.87 86.66
N GLY A 48 101.69 8.93 86.04
CA GLY A 48 101.31 8.36 84.74
C GLY A 48 100.01 7.54 84.80
N LEU A 49 99.80 6.78 85.88
CA LEU A 49 98.55 6.07 86.14
C LEU A 49 97.40 7.05 86.41
N ASN A 50 97.67 8.13 87.14
CA ASN A 50 96.67 9.18 87.40
C ASN A 50 96.29 9.89 86.10
N GLN A 51 97.27 10.20 85.24
CA GLN A 51 97.05 10.77 83.92
C GLN A 51 96.23 9.84 83.02
N GLN A 52 96.51 8.53 83.00
CA GLN A 52 95.70 7.56 82.25
C GLN A 52 94.27 7.41 82.82
N LYS A 53 94.10 7.47 84.14
CA LYS A 53 92.77 7.48 84.78
C LYS A 53 91.99 8.74 84.40
N GLU A 54 92.64 9.90 84.40
CA GLU A 54 92.04 11.16 83.95
C GLU A 54 91.67 11.10 82.46
N GLU A 55 92.55 10.61 81.59
CA GLU A 55 92.25 10.43 80.16
C GLU A 55 91.11 9.44 79.90
N PHE A 56 91.06 8.32 80.64
CA PHE A 56 89.98 7.36 80.54
C PHE A 56 88.66 7.95 81.04
N ALA A 57 88.68 8.69 82.15
CA ALA A 57 87.52 9.40 82.67
C ALA A 57 87.01 10.44 81.65
N MET A 58 87.91 11.21 81.04
CA MET A 58 87.55 12.16 79.97
C MET A 58 86.94 11.47 78.75
N LYS A 59 87.52 10.34 78.30
CA LYS A 59 86.97 9.55 77.18
C LYS A 59 85.61 8.94 77.51
N MET A 60 85.42 8.43 78.73
CA MET A 60 84.14 7.90 79.17
C MET A 60 83.07 8.98 79.29
N GLU A 61 83.42 10.16 79.78
CA GLU A 61 82.52 11.30 79.84
C GLU A 61 82.13 11.76 78.41
N ALA A 62 83.07 11.82 77.48
CA ALA A 62 82.79 12.14 76.08
C ALA A 62 81.89 11.09 75.39
N LEU A 63 82.11 9.79 75.65
CA LEU A 63 81.26 8.71 75.14
C LEU A 63 79.85 8.76 75.75
N LYS A 64 79.75 9.05 77.05
CA LYS A 64 78.46 9.22 77.74
C LYS A 64 77.69 10.39 77.13
N GLN A 65 78.33 11.56 76.99
CA GLN A 65 77.73 12.73 76.33
C GLN A 65 77.29 12.41 74.90
N ARG A 66 78.12 11.71 74.10
CA ARG A 66 77.75 11.28 72.76
C ARG A 66 76.56 10.32 72.76
N SER A 67 76.49 9.38 73.70
CA SER A 67 75.37 8.45 73.82
C SER A 67 74.07 9.16 74.19
N GLU A 68 74.12 10.14 75.09
CA GLU A 68 72.98 10.96 75.49
C GLU A 68 72.52 11.84 74.33
N GLU A 69 73.44 12.41 73.55
CA GLU A 69 73.11 13.18 72.35
C GLU A 69 72.46 12.30 71.26
N LEU A 70 72.95 11.06 71.07
CA LEU A 70 72.39 10.11 70.12
C LEU A 70 70.98 9.68 70.53
N ALA A 71 70.77 9.40 71.82
CA ALA A 71 69.45 9.10 72.36
C ALA A 71 68.48 10.27 72.17
N ARG A 72 68.91 11.52 72.42
CA ARG A 72 68.10 12.72 72.17
C ARG A 72 67.73 12.88 70.69
N LYS A 73 68.68 12.63 69.78
CA LYS A 73 68.42 12.67 68.33
C LYS A 73 67.44 11.56 67.91
N GLU A 74 67.56 10.37 68.47
CA GLU A 74 66.63 9.26 68.21
C GLU A 74 65.20 9.58 68.68
N THR A 75 65.05 10.13 69.90
CA THR A 75 63.73 10.53 70.40
C THR A 75 63.11 11.65 69.55
N GLN A 76 63.91 12.64 69.15
CA GLN A 76 63.46 13.70 68.23
C GLN A 76 63.02 13.15 66.87
N LEU A 77 63.74 12.15 66.33
CA LEU A 77 63.39 11.51 65.06
C LEU A 77 62.09 10.70 65.19
N LYS A 78 61.90 9.98 66.29
CA LYS A 78 60.67 9.24 66.59
C LYS A 78 59.47 10.18 66.70
N GLU A 79 59.62 11.30 67.40
CA GLU A 79 58.57 12.33 67.50
C GLU A 79 58.26 12.97 66.14
N SER A 80 59.27 13.26 65.32
CA SER A 80 59.06 13.85 64.00
C SER A 80 58.34 12.88 63.07
N LEU A 81 58.68 11.58 63.10
CA LEU A 81 57.97 10.54 62.35
C LEU A 81 56.50 10.45 62.75
N LEU A 82 56.17 10.49 64.05
CA LEU A 82 54.79 10.50 64.52
C LEU A 82 54.02 11.75 64.05
N LYS A 83 54.67 12.92 64.07
CA LYS A 83 54.09 14.16 63.54
C LYS A 83 53.86 14.08 62.03
N PHE A 84 54.79 13.52 61.27
CA PHE A 84 54.65 13.31 59.83
C PHE A 84 53.55 12.31 59.47
N ASP A 85 53.47 11.16 60.16
CA ASP A 85 52.40 10.19 59.95
C ASP A 85 51.02 10.80 60.24
N LYS A 86 50.91 11.55 61.35
CA LYS A 86 49.68 12.30 61.67
C LYS A 86 49.35 13.32 60.58
N PHE A 87 50.34 14.09 60.12
CA PHE A 87 50.14 15.07 59.05
C PHE A 87 49.69 14.43 57.74
N LEU A 88 50.29 13.30 57.34
CA LEU A 88 49.90 12.55 56.14
C LEU A 88 48.46 12.05 56.24
N LYS A 89 48.08 11.43 57.36
CA LYS A 89 46.71 10.97 57.61
C LYS A 89 45.69 12.11 57.56
N GLU A 90 46.00 13.24 58.19
CA GLU A 90 45.13 14.43 58.16
C GLU A 90 45.03 15.04 56.76
N ASN A 91 46.14 15.09 56.02
CA ASN A 91 46.16 15.60 54.65
C ASN A 91 45.36 14.71 53.71
N ASP A 92 45.55 13.39 53.77
CA ASP A 92 44.78 12.41 53.02
C ASP A 92 43.29 12.47 53.37
N ALA A 93 42.95 12.64 54.66
CA ALA A 93 41.56 12.83 55.08
C ALA A 93 40.96 14.16 54.55
N LYS A 94 41.75 15.24 54.45
CA LYS A 94 41.32 16.50 53.83
C LYS A 94 41.14 16.35 52.32
N ARG A 95 42.10 15.71 51.64
CA ARG A 95 42.05 15.41 50.21
C ARG A 95 40.84 14.55 49.87
N ASN A 96 40.60 13.46 50.59
CA ASN A 96 39.47 12.57 50.36
C ASN A 96 38.13 13.28 50.60
N ARG A 97 38.03 14.13 51.63
CA ARG A 97 36.82 14.95 51.85
C ARG A 97 36.59 15.95 50.71
N ALA A 98 37.63 16.62 50.24
CA ALA A 98 37.53 17.55 49.12
C ALA A 98 37.12 16.84 47.82
N ILE A 99 37.71 15.68 47.52
CA ILE A 99 37.34 14.86 46.36
C ILE A 99 35.89 14.41 46.45
N LYS A 100 35.46 13.88 47.60
CA LYS A 100 34.07 13.44 47.79
C LYS A 100 33.09 14.59 47.61
N LYS A 101 33.38 15.75 48.22
CA LYS A 101 32.55 16.96 48.07
C LYS A 101 32.47 17.42 46.61
N ALA A 102 33.58 17.42 45.89
CA ALA A 102 33.59 17.78 44.47
C ALA A 102 32.77 16.81 43.60
N ILE A 103 32.81 15.50 43.90
CA ILE A 103 32.01 14.49 43.20
C ILE A 103 30.52 14.70 43.49
N ASP A 104 30.15 14.90 44.75
CA ASP A 104 28.76 15.09 45.15
C ASP A 104 28.19 16.40 44.57
N GLU A 105 28.95 17.49 44.58
CA GLU A 105 28.59 18.76 43.92
C GLU A 105 28.46 18.62 42.39
N ARG A 106 29.33 17.82 41.77
CA ARG A 106 29.22 17.55 40.33
C ARG A 106 27.93 16.79 40.01
N LYS A 107 27.60 15.76 40.81
CA LYS A 107 26.36 14.99 40.64
C LYS A 107 25.12 15.85 40.81
N THR A 108 25.07 16.70 41.84
CA THR A 108 23.92 17.59 42.07
C THR A 108 23.77 18.62 40.95
N ARG A 109 24.89 19.19 40.47
CA ARG A 109 24.89 20.08 39.31
C ARG A 109 24.37 19.38 38.06
N ASP A 110 24.87 18.19 37.75
CA ASP A 110 24.45 17.44 36.56
C ASP A 110 22.95 17.07 36.63
N GLN A 111 22.43 16.74 37.82
CA GLN A 111 20.99 16.52 38.03
C GLN A 111 20.16 17.80 37.83
N LYS A 112 20.65 18.95 38.34
CA LYS A 112 19.98 20.24 38.18
C LYS A 112 20.00 20.73 36.73
N GLU A 113 21.06 20.44 35.99
CA GLU A 113 21.14 20.78 34.56
C GLU A 113 20.08 20.02 33.74
N LEU A 114 19.85 18.73 34.04
CA LEU A 114 18.77 17.96 33.41
C LEU A 114 17.38 18.54 33.74
N GLU A 115 17.15 18.92 35.00
CA GLU A 115 15.90 19.57 35.44
C GLU A 115 15.69 20.92 34.72
N ILE A 116 16.73 21.74 34.59
CA ILE A 116 16.69 23.00 33.84
C ILE A 116 16.35 22.76 32.37
N GLN A 117 16.95 21.74 31.74
CA GLN A 117 16.66 21.41 30.34
C GLN A 117 15.22 20.97 30.14
N ASP A 118 14.67 20.16 31.06
CA ASP A 118 13.28 19.73 30.99
C ASP A 118 12.31 20.91 31.19
N LEU A 119 12.55 21.74 32.21
CA LEU A 119 11.75 22.94 32.46
C LEU A 119 11.81 23.94 31.30
N LYS A 120 12.97 24.10 30.65
CA LYS A 120 13.09 24.91 29.43
C LYS A 120 12.24 24.38 28.30
N LYS A 121 12.24 23.05 28.06
CA LYS A 121 11.37 22.42 27.05
C LYS A 121 9.89 22.65 27.36
N GLN A 122 9.48 22.46 28.61
CA GLN A 122 8.10 22.68 29.03
C GLN A 122 7.68 24.15 28.85
N SER A 123 8.55 25.10 29.21
CA SER A 123 8.30 26.54 29.03
C SER A 123 8.10 26.91 27.55
N VAL A 124 8.95 26.40 26.66
CA VAL A 124 8.78 26.62 25.21
C VAL A 124 7.46 26.02 24.70
N GLN A 125 7.13 24.80 25.11
CA GLN A 125 5.85 24.18 24.73
C GLN A 125 4.64 24.97 25.22
N GLN A 126 4.68 25.49 26.46
CA GLN A 126 3.63 26.33 27.01
C GLN A 126 3.54 27.67 26.26
N SER A 127 4.67 28.29 25.91
CA SER A 127 4.69 29.51 25.09
C SER A 127 4.00 29.28 23.75
N VAL A 128 4.34 28.21 23.04
CA VAL A 128 3.71 27.89 21.74
C VAL A 128 2.19 27.68 21.90
N LYS A 129 1.74 27.02 22.97
CA LYS A 129 0.29 26.86 23.24
C LYS A 129 -0.39 28.19 23.54
N LYS A 130 0.27 29.06 24.30
CA LYS A 130 -0.20 30.41 24.60
C LYS A 130 -0.31 31.23 23.31
N ASP A 131 0.70 31.22 22.47
CA ASP A 131 0.73 31.99 21.22
C ASP A 131 -0.35 31.52 20.24
N LYS A 132 -0.53 30.20 20.10
CA LYS A 132 -1.64 29.62 19.31
C LYS A 132 -3.01 30.04 19.82
N SER A 133 -3.21 30.00 21.13
CA SER A 133 -4.48 30.41 21.76
C SER A 133 -4.70 31.92 21.61
N GLY A 134 -3.63 32.73 21.72
CA GLY A 134 -3.65 34.17 21.48
C GLY A 134 -4.07 34.49 20.06
N HIS A 135 -3.46 33.85 19.05
CA HIS A 135 -3.88 34.02 17.66
C HIS A 135 -5.34 33.62 17.42
N ALA A 136 -5.82 32.53 18.02
CA ALA A 136 -7.23 32.16 17.92
C ALA A 136 -8.14 33.25 18.50
N VAL A 137 -7.81 33.79 19.68
CA VAL A 137 -8.55 34.89 20.30
C VAL A 137 -8.54 36.14 19.42
N ASP A 138 -7.40 36.52 18.83
CA ASP A 138 -7.31 37.67 17.93
C ASP A 138 -8.20 37.51 16.70
N THR A 139 -8.23 36.30 16.12
CA THR A 139 -9.13 35.99 15.00
C THR A 139 -10.60 36.06 15.42
N TYR A 140 -10.97 35.49 16.57
CA TYR A 140 -12.34 35.55 17.09
C TYR A 140 -12.77 36.98 17.42
N LEU A 141 -11.87 37.81 17.95
CA LEU A 141 -12.15 39.21 18.21
C LEU A 141 -12.43 39.99 16.91
N THR A 142 -11.76 39.63 15.82
CA THR A 142 -12.05 40.21 14.50
C THR A 142 -13.46 39.85 14.03
N TYR A 143 -13.87 38.58 14.17
CA TYR A 143 -15.22 38.13 13.83
C TYR A 143 -16.30 38.73 14.75
N GLN A 144 -16.01 38.84 16.05
CA GLN A 144 -16.90 39.47 17.02
C GLN A 144 -17.17 40.93 16.64
N LYS A 145 -16.11 41.72 16.38
CA LYS A 145 -16.24 43.11 15.94
C LYS A 145 -17.06 43.23 14.66
N PHE A 146 -16.87 42.31 13.72
CA PHE A 146 -17.68 42.25 12.51
C PHE A 146 -19.16 42.00 12.83
N LEU A 147 -19.48 41.00 13.66
CA LEU A 147 -20.87 40.71 14.03
C LEU A 147 -21.52 41.84 14.83
N GLU A 148 -20.75 42.52 15.68
CA GLU A 148 -21.19 43.74 16.38
C GLU A 148 -21.51 44.85 15.37
N SER A 149 -20.68 45.08 14.34
CA SER A 149 -20.99 46.05 13.28
C SER A 149 -22.24 45.70 12.45
N VAL A 150 -22.52 44.40 12.30
CA VAL A 150 -23.74 43.93 11.62
C VAL A 150 -24.98 44.22 12.49
N LEU A 151 -24.89 44.04 13.81
CA LEU A 151 -25.95 44.44 14.74
C LEU A 151 -26.20 45.94 14.71
N GLU A 152 -25.15 46.77 14.64
CA GLU A 152 -25.30 48.23 14.52
C GLU A 152 -26.05 48.64 13.26
N THR A 153 -25.94 47.85 12.18
CA THR A 153 -26.58 48.14 10.89
C THR A 153 -27.99 47.54 10.78
N THR A 154 -28.29 46.47 11.52
CA THR A 154 -29.50 45.66 11.35
C THR A 154 -30.33 45.63 12.63
N GLU A 155 -31.51 46.25 12.62
CA GLU A 155 -32.39 46.34 13.79
C GLU A 155 -33.15 45.02 14.12
N GLU A 156 -33.04 43.99 13.27
CA GLU A 156 -33.78 42.73 13.42
C GLU A 156 -33.27 41.81 14.55
N PHE A 157 -32.06 42.04 15.05
CA PHE A 157 -31.41 41.16 16.05
C PHE A 157 -31.02 41.95 17.30
N GLY A 158 -31.23 41.37 18.48
CA GLY A 158 -30.89 42.01 19.76
C GLY A 158 -29.45 41.73 20.20
N GLU A 159 -28.97 40.51 19.97
CA GLU A 159 -27.63 40.08 20.36
C GLU A 159 -26.93 39.31 19.22
N VAL A 160 -25.59 39.23 19.29
CA VAL A 160 -24.78 38.47 18.30
C VAL A 160 -25.22 37.00 18.28
N LYS A 161 -25.64 36.48 19.44
CA LYS A 161 -26.14 35.12 19.58
C LYS A 161 -27.42 34.87 18.77
N ASP A 162 -28.26 35.88 18.58
CA ASP A 162 -29.48 35.76 17.78
C ASP A 162 -29.15 35.58 16.29
N ILE A 163 -28.15 36.33 15.80
CA ILE A 163 -27.62 36.18 14.44
C ILE A 163 -27.08 34.77 14.24
N ILE A 164 -26.27 34.27 15.18
CA ILE A 164 -25.70 32.92 15.12
C ILE A 164 -26.81 31.87 15.13
N SER A 165 -27.78 31.99 16.03
CA SER A 165 -28.88 31.02 16.14
C SER A 165 -29.74 30.99 14.86
N ARG A 166 -29.97 32.16 14.25
CA ARG A 166 -30.66 32.26 12.97
C ARG A 166 -29.84 31.64 11.84
N PHE A 167 -28.54 31.90 11.80
CA PHE A 167 -27.63 31.27 10.85
C PHE A 167 -27.65 29.75 10.99
N ASP A 168 -27.55 29.21 12.21
CA ASP A 168 -27.56 27.77 12.46
C ASP A 168 -28.87 27.11 11.97
N THR A 169 -30.01 27.76 12.24
CA THR A 169 -31.31 27.30 11.75
C THR A 169 -31.40 27.34 10.22
N LEU A 170 -30.92 28.43 9.61
CA LEU A 170 -30.87 28.57 8.15
C LEU A 170 -29.92 27.56 7.50
N ALA A 171 -28.76 27.32 8.09
CA ALA A 171 -27.78 26.36 7.62
C ALA A 171 -28.34 24.92 7.70
N ALA A 172 -28.97 24.57 8.83
CA ALA A 172 -29.62 23.27 9.01
C ALA A 172 -30.74 23.06 7.99
N THR A 173 -31.66 24.03 7.86
CA THR A 173 -32.75 23.95 6.88
C THR A 173 -32.26 23.91 5.44
N ASN A 174 -31.23 24.69 5.09
CA ASN A 174 -30.63 24.64 3.76
C ASN A 174 -30.02 23.26 3.47
N GLN A 175 -29.33 22.66 4.45
CA GLN A 175 -28.78 21.32 4.32
C GLN A 175 -29.88 20.28 4.09
N GLU A 176 -30.96 20.33 4.88
CA GLU A 176 -32.13 19.47 4.67
C GLU A 176 -32.77 19.64 3.28
N LEU A 177 -32.87 20.88 2.79
CA LEU A 177 -33.42 21.16 1.46
C LEU A 177 -32.52 20.60 0.35
N ILE A 178 -31.20 20.72 0.48
CA ILE A 178 -30.23 20.14 -0.45
C ILE A 178 -30.38 18.62 -0.49
N ASP A 179 -30.50 17.98 0.67
CA ASP A 179 -30.63 16.53 0.76
C ASP A 179 -31.97 16.05 0.18
N ARG A 180 -33.08 16.73 0.47
CA ARG A 180 -34.38 16.45 -0.17
C ARG A 180 -34.35 16.66 -1.68
N ALA A 181 -33.68 17.71 -2.17
CA ALA A 181 -33.56 17.98 -3.59
C ALA A 181 -32.78 16.87 -4.30
N ARG A 182 -31.68 16.41 -3.69
CA ARG A 182 -30.91 15.25 -4.17
C ARG A 182 -31.76 13.99 -4.23
N GLU A 183 -32.48 13.68 -3.15
CA GLU A 183 -33.38 12.51 -3.15
C GLU A 183 -34.47 12.59 -4.24
N ALA A 184 -35.06 13.77 -4.44
CA ALA A 184 -36.07 13.97 -5.48
C ALA A 184 -35.48 13.82 -6.88
N GLN A 185 -34.26 14.32 -7.10
CA GLN A 185 -33.54 14.14 -8.35
C GLN A 185 -33.24 12.65 -8.61
N ASP A 186 -32.71 11.94 -7.61
CA ASP A 186 -32.44 10.50 -7.72
C ASP A 186 -33.72 9.70 -8.03
N ARG A 187 -34.85 10.04 -7.41
CA ARG A 187 -36.15 9.41 -7.70
C ARG A 187 -36.55 9.66 -9.16
N THR A 188 -36.44 10.90 -9.62
CA THR A 188 -36.76 11.27 -11.01
C THR A 188 -35.87 10.54 -12.02
N GLU A 189 -34.57 10.42 -11.71
CA GLU A 189 -33.61 9.69 -12.56
C GLU A 189 -33.93 8.19 -12.61
N ARG A 190 -34.31 7.57 -11.48
CA ARG A 190 -34.78 6.17 -11.44
C ARG A 190 -36.04 5.98 -12.28
N ASP A 191 -37.04 6.84 -12.10
CA ASP A 191 -38.31 6.75 -12.86
C ASP A 191 -38.06 6.95 -14.36
N ARG A 192 -37.18 7.88 -14.74
CA ARG A 192 -36.76 8.09 -16.13
C ARG A 192 -36.06 6.86 -16.70
N ALA A 193 -35.16 6.22 -15.95
CA ALA A 193 -34.50 5.01 -16.38
C ALA A 193 -35.50 3.84 -16.55
N MET A 194 -36.45 3.68 -15.63
CA MET A 194 -37.51 2.67 -15.77
C MET A 194 -38.38 2.91 -17.00
N LEU A 195 -38.74 4.17 -17.27
CA LEU A 195 -39.52 4.53 -18.44
C LEU A 195 -38.77 4.23 -19.75
N ILE A 196 -37.48 4.55 -19.81
CA ILE A 196 -36.63 4.25 -20.98
C ILE A 196 -36.59 2.74 -21.22
N ASN A 197 -36.27 1.94 -20.19
CA ASN A 197 -36.19 0.48 -20.32
C ASN A 197 -37.53 -0.12 -20.76
N SER A 198 -38.65 0.28 -20.13
CA SER A 198 -39.99 -0.18 -20.52
C SER A 198 -40.33 0.20 -21.96
N THR A 199 -39.96 1.41 -22.39
CA THR A 199 -40.17 1.85 -23.77
C THR A 199 -39.36 1.01 -24.77
N GLU A 200 -38.09 0.72 -24.47
CA GLU A 200 -37.26 -0.16 -25.28
C GLU A 200 -37.82 -1.58 -25.37
N GLU A 201 -38.27 -2.14 -24.25
CA GLU A 201 -38.94 -3.45 -24.20
C GLU A 201 -40.20 -3.47 -25.09
N LYS A 202 -41.05 -2.45 -24.99
CA LYS A 202 -42.27 -2.36 -25.82
C LYS A 202 -41.93 -2.16 -27.30
N ASN A 203 -40.92 -1.36 -27.63
CA ASN A 203 -40.46 -1.20 -29.01
C ASN A 203 -39.93 -2.51 -29.60
N ASN A 204 -39.19 -3.29 -28.82
CA ASN A 204 -38.74 -4.62 -29.23
C ASN A 204 -39.91 -5.57 -29.49
N LEU A 205 -40.95 -5.54 -28.65
CA LEU A 205 -42.17 -6.32 -28.89
C LEU A 205 -42.88 -5.89 -30.19
N ILE A 206 -42.98 -4.58 -30.44
CA ILE A 206 -43.57 -4.05 -31.70
C ILE A 206 -42.76 -4.55 -32.91
N LEU A 207 -41.43 -4.51 -32.84
CA LEU A 207 -40.56 -5.03 -33.92
C LEU A 207 -40.76 -6.53 -34.14
N ASN A 208 -40.93 -7.32 -33.08
CA ASN A 208 -41.23 -8.74 -33.18
C ASN A 208 -42.60 -8.98 -33.83
N TYR A 209 -43.65 -8.28 -33.39
CA TYR A 209 -44.97 -8.39 -34.00
C TYR A 209 -44.99 -7.94 -35.46
N ASN A 210 -44.27 -6.87 -35.82
CA ASN A 210 -44.13 -6.44 -37.21
C ASN A 210 -43.44 -7.50 -38.08
N ASN A 211 -42.41 -8.17 -37.56
CA ASN A 211 -41.80 -9.30 -38.24
C ASN A 211 -42.78 -10.45 -38.45
N ASP A 212 -43.59 -10.77 -37.44
CA ASP A 212 -44.58 -11.85 -37.55
C ASP A 212 -45.71 -11.49 -38.51
N ILE A 213 -46.16 -10.23 -38.54
CA ILE A 213 -47.09 -9.72 -39.55
C ILE A 213 -46.52 -9.89 -40.95
N ALA A 214 -45.25 -9.50 -41.18
CA ALA A 214 -44.60 -9.66 -42.48
C ALA A 214 -44.55 -11.13 -42.91
N LYS A 215 -44.18 -12.05 -42.00
CA LYS A 215 -44.21 -13.50 -42.28
C LYS A 215 -45.61 -14.00 -42.64
N LEU A 216 -46.64 -13.56 -41.91
CA LEU A 216 -48.02 -13.95 -42.17
C LEU A 216 -48.52 -13.39 -43.51
N GLN A 217 -48.15 -12.16 -43.86
CA GLN A 217 -48.46 -11.54 -45.16
C GLN A 217 -47.84 -12.33 -46.30
N THR A 218 -46.55 -12.68 -46.23
CA THR A 218 -45.89 -13.52 -47.24
C THR A 218 -46.60 -14.87 -47.40
N ARG A 219 -46.95 -15.54 -46.29
CA ARG A 219 -47.70 -16.80 -46.35
C ARG A 219 -49.08 -16.66 -46.98
N LEU A 220 -49.76 -15.54 -46.72
CA LEU A 220 -51.06 -15.24 -47.33
C LEU A 220 -50.91 -15.03 -48.84
N GLU A 221 -49.95 -14.23 -49.28
CA GLU A 221 -49.68 -13.98 -50.70
C GLU A 221 -49.31 -15.27 -51.44
N GLU A 222 -48.47 -16.13 -50.85
CA GLU A 222 -48.16 -17.46 -51.40
C GLU A 222 -49.39 -18.36 -51.51
N ALA A 223 -50.28 -18.35 -50.51
CA ALA A 223 -51.52 -19.12 -50.54
C ALA A 223 -52.49 -18.58 -51.61
N GLN A 224 -52.62 -17.26 -51.73
CA GLN A 224 -53.44 -16.60 -52.76
C GLN A 224 -52.91 -16.90 -54.17
N MET A 225 -51.59 -16.83 -54.38
CA MET A 225 -50.97 -17.17 -55.66
C MET A 225 -51.23 -18.63 -56.04
N ARG A 226 -51.09 -19.57 -55.09
CA ARG A 226 -51.42 -20.99 -55.31
C ARG A 226 -52.89 -21.19 -55.65
N SER A 227 -53.79 -20.53 -54.93
CA SER A 227 -55.23 -20.59 -55.19
C SER A 227 -55.58 -20.06 -56.58
N ALA A 228 -55.05 -18.90 -56.95
CA ALA A 228 -55.26 -18.31 -58.28
C ALA A 228 -54.73 -19.21 -59.41
N LYS A 229 -53.58 -19.87 -59.21
CA LYS A 229 -53.05 -20.86 -60.15
C LYS A 229 -54.00 -22.06 -60.31
N CYS A 230 -54.47 -22.64 -59.21
CA CYS A 230 -55.43 -23.76 -59.24
C CYS A 230 -56.74 -23.35 -59.92
N GLN A 231 -57.24 -22.14 -59.65
CA GLN A 231 -58.45 -21.61 -60.30
C GLN A 231 -58.27 -21.48 -61.81
N LEU A 232 -57.12 -20.97 -62.27
CA LEU A 232 -56.82 -20.87 -63.70
C LEU A 232 -56.78 -22.25 -64.37
N GLU A 233 -56.12 -23.23 -63.75
CA GLU A 233 -56.06 -24.61 -64.24
C GLU A 233 -57.46 -25.26 -64.28
N TRP A 234 -58.28 -25.00 -63.26
CA TRP A 234 -59.68 -25.43 -63.20
C TRP A 234 -60.52 -24.81 -64.32
N ASP A 235 -60.45 -23.49 -64.52
CA ASP A 235 -61.21 -22.77 -65.55
C ASP A 235 -60.83 -23.24 -66.95
N GLN A 236 -59.53 -23.49 -67.21
CA GLN A 236 -59.07 -24.08 -68.48
C GLN A 236 -59.66 -25.47 -68.69
N THR A 237 -59.63 -26.32 -67.66
CA THR A 237 -60.19 -27.67 -67.71
C THR A 237 -61.70 -27.64 -67.95
N LEU A 238 -62.40 -26.76 -67.26
CA LEU A 238 -63.84 -26.56 -67.42
C LEU A 238 -64.18 -26.05 -68.82
N LYS A 239 -63.45 -25.06 -69.33
CA LYS A 239 -63.64 -24.53 -70.70
C LYS A 239 -63.40 -25.60 -71.76
N ASN A 240 -62.39 -26.44 -71.57
CA ASN A 240 -62.14 -27.58 -72.45
C ASN A 240 -63.29 -28.61 -72.38
N ALA A 241 -63.79 -28.91 -71.18
CA ALA A 241 -64.91 -29.81 -71.00
C ALA A 241 -66.21 -29.26 -71.59
N THR A 242 -66.50 -27.97 -71.45
CA THR A 242 -67.69 -27.33 -72.04
C THR A 242 -67.59 -27.28 -73.56
N SER A 243 -66.42 -26.98 -74.14
CA SER A 243 -66.20 -27.05 -75.60
C SER A 243 -66.46 -28.45 -76.12
N LYS A 244 -65.87 -29.48 -75.49
CA LYS A 244 -66.12 -30.89 -75.85
C LYS A 244 -67.59 -31.29 -75.69
N THR A 245 -68.27 -30.79 -74.67
CA THR A 245 -69.69 -31.04 -74.44
C THR A 245 -70.56 -30.37 -75.52
N LEU A 246 -70.21 -29.15 -75.93
CA LEU A 246 -70.88 -28.44 -77.02
C LEU A 246 -70.67 -29.13 -78.36
N GLU A 247 -69.43 -29.51 -78.69
CA GLU A 247 -69.10 -30.29 -79.89
C GLU A 247 -69.88 -31.61 -79.91
N LEU A 248 -69.93 -32.33 -78.79
CA LEU A 248 -70.74 -33.53 -78.64
C LEU A 248 -72.22 -33.22 -78.91
N GLY A 249 -72.76 -32.14 -78.34
CA GLY A 249 -74.14 -31.71 -78.57
C GLY A 249 -74.42 -31.39 -80.04
N GLN A 250 -73.52 -30.68 -80.72
CA GLN A 250 -73.61 -30.37 -82.14
C GLN A 250 -73.57 -31.63 -83.00
N ILE A 251 -72.67 -32.58 -82.71
CA ILE A 251 -72.62 -33.89 -83.39
C ILE A 251 -73.95 -34.62 -83.21
N LYS A 252 -74.50 -34.63 -81.99
CA LYS A 252 -75.80 -35.26 -81.72
C LYS A 252 -76.93 -34.61 -82.52
N MET A 253 -76.99 -33.29 -82.58
CA MET A 253 -78.01 -32.57 -83.35
C MET A 253 -77.87 -32.79 -84.86
N ALA A 254 -76.66 -32.69 -85.41
CA ALA A 254 -76.41 -32.95 -86.82
C ALA A 254 -76.76 -34.39 -87.21
N THR A 255 -76.40 -35.36 -86.36
CA THR A 255 -76.78 -36.77 -86.50
C THR A 255 -78.29 -36.94 -86.46
N ASN A 256 -78.98 -36.38 -85.46
CA ASN A 256 -80.44 -36.41 -85.36
C ASN A 256 -81.11 -35.85 -86.62
N ASN A 257 -80.60 -34.71 -87.12
CA ASN A 257 -81.12 -34.05 -88.32
C ASN A 257 -80.96 -34.92 -89.57
N LEU A 258 -79.76 -35.49 -89.80
CA LEU A 258 -79.50 -36.42 -90.89
C LEU A 258 -80.35 -37.68 -90.78
N PHE A 259 -80.50 -38.24 -89.58
CA PHE A 259 -81.33 -39.42 -89.32
C PHE A 259 -82.80 -39.15 -89.63
N SER A 260 -83.30 -37.96 -89.30
CA SER A 260 -84.65 -37.53 -89.65
C SER A 260 -84.86 -37.49 -91.17
N ILE A 261 -83.88 -36.98 -91.93
CA ILE A 261 -83.90 -36.97 -93.40
C ILE A 261 -83.96 -38.40 -93.96
N VAL A 262 -83.09 -39.28 -93.48
CA VAL A 262 -83.08 -40.70 -93.85
C VAL A 262 -84.42 -41.36 -93.55
N LYS A 263 -84.99 -41.07 -92.37
CA LYS A 263 -86.30 -41.58 -91.97
C LYS A 263 -87.42 -41.07 -92.89
N THR A 264 -87.40 -39.81 -93.30
CA THR A 264 -88.38 -39.27 -94.26
C THR A 264 -88.26 -39.93 -95.63
N HIS A 265 -87.05 -40.17 -96.14
CA HIS A 265 -86.84 -40.89 -97.41
C HIS A 265 -87.30 -42.35 -97.34
N LEU A 266 -87.16 -42.99 -96.18
CA LEU A 266 -87.66 -44.35 -95.93
C LEU A 266 -89.16 -44.39 -95.55
N ASN A 267 -89.93 -43.36 -95.93
CA ASN A 267 -91.37 -43.24 -95.65
C ASN A 267 -91.73 -43.53 -94.19
N SER A 268 -90.93 -43.02 -93.25
CA SER A 268 -91.13 -43.15 -91.80
C SER A 268 -91.05 -44.56 -91.22
N LYS A 269 -90.53 -45.56 -91.96
CA LYS A 269 -90.39 -46.95 -91.46
C LYS A 269 -89.35 -47.13 -90.34
N LEU A 270 -88.53 -46.12 -90.05
CA LEU A 270 -87.48 -46.17 -89.04
C LEU A 270 -88.00 -45.72 -87.65
N ALA A 271 -87.82 -46.56 -86.62
CA ALA A 271 -88.22 -46.22 -85.25
C ALA A 271 -87.44 -45.01 -84.70
N MET A 272 -88.09 -44.19 -83.86
CA MET A 272 -87.44 -43.09 -83.15
C MET A 272 -86.45 -43.65 -82.12
N THR A 273 -85.21 -43.15 -82.12
CA THR A 273 -84.21 -43.45 -81.09
C THR A 273 -83.47 -42.16 -80.75
N SER A 274 -83.09 -41.96 -79.48
CA SER A 274 -82.26 -40.83 -79.04
C SER A 274 -80.77 -41.18 -78.96
N ASP A 275 -80.42 -42.46 -79.18
CA ASP A 275 -79.03 -42.92 -79.19
C ASP A 275 -78.33 -42.52 -80.50
N THR A 276 -77.35 -41.64 -80.38
CA THR A 276 -76.60 -41.07 -81.50
C THR A 276 -75.82 -42.11 -82.29
N VAL A 277 -75.29 -43.14 -81.63
CA VAL A 277 -74.48 -44.18 -82.32
C VAL A 277 -75.39 -45.00 -83.23
N ILE A 278 -76.57 -45.37 -82.74
CA ILE A 278 -77.57 -46.14 -83.51
C ILE A 278 -78.10 -45.31 -84.69
N GLN A 279 -78.25 -43.99 -84.52
CA GLN A 279 -78.65 -43.11 -85.62
C GLN A 279 -77.59 -43.03 -86.71
N LEU A 280 -76.31 -42.86 -86.35
CA LEU A 280 -75.20 -42.84 -87.30
C LEU A 280 -75.12 -44.15 -88.10
N ASP A 281 -75.26 -45.30 -87.44
CA ASP A 281 -75.25 -46.62 -88.09
C ASP A 281 -76.35 -46.75 -89.15
N LYS A 282 -77.56 -46.29 -88.84
CA LYS A 282 -78.69 -46.29 -89.79
C LYS A 282 -78.53 -45.28 -90.93
N ILE A 283 -77.97 -44.09 -90.66
CA ILE A 283 -77.61 -43.14 -91.72
C ILE A 283 -76.57 -43.76 -92.65
N GLN A 284 -75.57 -44.43 -92.09
CA GLN A 284 -74.52 -45.12 -92.84
C GLN A 284 -75.10 -46.24 -93.72
N GLN A 285 -75.95 -47.11 -93.19
CA GLN A 285 -76.64 -48.15 -93.96
C GLN A 285 -77.42 -47.55 -95.13
N PHE A 286 -78.19 -46.48 -94.88
CA PHE A 286 -78.94 -45.80 -95.95
C PHE A 286 -78.03 -45.17 -97.01
N MET A 287 -76.89 -44.57 -96.62
CA MET A 287 -75.93 -44.05 -97.60
C MET A 287 -75.30 -45.17 -98.45
N ILE A 288 -75.01 -46.34 -97.85
CA ILE A 288 -74.50 -47.51 -98.58
C ILE A 288 -75.55 -48.02 -99.57
N ASP A 289 -76.82 -48.10 -99.15
CA ASP A 289 -77.93 -48.52 -100.00
C ASP A 289 -78.16 -47.53 -101.16
N LEU A 290 -78.17 -46.21 -100.90
CA LEU A 290 -78.28 -45.18 -101.95
C LEU A 290 -77.11 -45.24 -102.95
N ASN A 291 -75.90 -45.46 -102.46
CA ASN A 291 -74.74 -45.62 -103.34
C ASN A 291 -74.86 -46.89 -104.19
N SER A 292 -75.39 -47.98 -103.64
CA SER A 292 -75.66 -49.21 -104.39
C SER A 292 -76.73 -49.00 -105.47
N ILE A 293 -77.84 -48.31 -105.15
CA ILE A 293 -78.92 -47.99 -106.10
C ILE A 293 -78.46 -47.03 -107.21
N SER A 294 -77.65 -46.02 -106.88
CA SER A 294 -77.12 -45.09 -107.90
C SER A 294 -76.10 -45.77 -108.83
N ALA A 295 -75.32 -46.73 -108.32
CA ALA A 295 -74.47 -47.60 -109.14
C ALA A 295 -75.28 -48.52 -110.08
N GLU A 296 -76.47 -48.97 -109.66
CA GLU A 296 -77.38 -49.76 -110.51
C GLU A 296 -78.11 -48.91 -111.57
N LEU A 297 -78.55 -47.69 -111.25
CA LEU A 297 -79.23 -46.78 -112.19
C LEU A 297 -78.32 -46.25 -113.31
N THR A 298 -77.03 -46.12 -113.06
CA THR A 298 -76.04 -45.75 -114.10
C THR A 298 -75.83 -46.85 -115.14
N GLN A 299 -76.29 -48.09 -114.90
CA GLN A 299 -76.23 -49.19 -115.86
C GLN A 299 -77.51 -49.37 -116.71
N GLY A 300 -78.62 -48.69 -116.43
CA GLY A 300 -79.94 -48.95 -117.05
C GLY A 300 -80.40 -48.07 -118.23
N GLN A 301 -79.72 -46.96 -118.57
CA GLN A 301 -80.24 -45.94 -119.51
C GLN A 301 -79.90 -46.13 -121.01
N VAL A 302 -79.49 -47.32 -121.45
CA VAL A 302 -78.90 -47.53 -122.81
C VAL A 302 -79.80 -48.29 -123.83
N GLY A 303 -81.09 -48.58 -123.58
CA GLY A 303 -81.90 -49.33 -124.58
C GLY A 303 -83.40 -49.01 -124.67
N VAL A 304 -83.85 -48.62 -125.88
CA VAL A 304 -85.05 -49.09 -126.64
C VAL A 304 -85.83 -47.95 -127.34
N VAL A 305 -85.66 -47.87 -128.67
CA VAL A 305 -86.50 -47.16 -129.67
C VAL A 305 -86.93 -48.19 -130.75
N GLY A 306 -88.24 -48.25 -131.06
CA GLY A 306 -88.89 -48.82 -132.26
C GLY A 306 -89.54 -50.21 -132.10
N GLY A 307 -90.79 -50.54 -132.47
CA GLY A 307 -91.99 -49.92 -133.13
C GLY A 307 -92.90 -51.09 -133.63
N LYS A 308 -94.27 -51.13 -133.53
CA LYS A 308 -95.32 -50.52 -134.39
C LYS A 308 -96.77 -51.01 -134.04
N ASN A 309 -97.78 -50.18 -134.37
CA ASN A 309 -99.25 -50.36 -134.63
C ASN A 309 -100.18 -50.84 -133.48
N SER A 310 -101.41 -50.34 -133.25
CA SER A 310 -102.46 -49.76 -134.14
C SER A 310 -103.38 -48.78 -133.37
N ASP A 311 -103.92 -47.78 -134.11
CA ASP A 311 -104.80 -46.64 -133.76
C ASP A 311 -104.33 -45.60 -132.72
#